data_AF-A0A521DXG9-F1
#
_entry.id   AF-A0A521DXG9-F1
#
_cell.length_a   1.000
_cell.length_b   1.000
_cell.length_c   1.000
_cell.angle_alpha   90.00
_cell.angle_beta   90.00
_cell.angle_gamma   90.00
#
_symmetry.space_group_name_H-M   'P 1'
#
loop_
_entity.id
_entity.type
_entity.pdbx_description
1 polymer ?
#
loop_
_entity_poly.entity_id
_entity_poly.type
_entity_poly.pdbx_seq_one_letter_code
_entity_poly.pdbx_strand_id
1 'polypeptide(L)'
;MRRTVLLASCLTVLAGCGSGGDDAAPGEGAASTSTPAPVADVGDTVAFTDRVGGTATITLDGVFRTDRADSSQLIADVTVTAAGGAVSVDPLRFRAQTVEGSSVDPGNGVIGRPAEGGIAFDVPEGEVLISYVDPDGEVLVAFRINLASQVPPDDEVEFPPFSCDMGVDGIPICEGDVPDSVGVYRTPDGVLVGD
;
A
#
# COMPACT_ATOMS: atom_id res chain seq x y z
N MET A 1 21.87 13.11 0.84
CA MET A 1 22.13 13.17 -0.61
C MET A 1 20.98 12.46 -1.29
N ARG A 2 20.05 13.20 -1.92
CA ARG A 2 18.89 12.62 -2.60
C ARG A 2 19.31 12.26 -4.03
N ARG A 3 19.32 10.96 -4.38
CA ARG A 3 19.68 10.50 -5.73
C ARG A 3 18.41 10.04 -6.44
N THR A 4 18.05 10.80 -7.46
CA THR A 4 16.93 10.58 -8.39
C THR A 4 17.20 9.32 -9.23
N VAL A 5 16.22 8.42 -9.33
CA VAL A 5 16.31 7.20 -10.16
C VAL A 5 15.63 7.46 -11.52
N LEU A 6 16.35 7.16 -12.59
CA LEU A 6 15.90 7.29 -13.98
C LEU A 6 15.19 5.99 -14.44
N LEU A 7 13.95 6.10 -14.89
CA LEU A 7 13.26 5.02 -15.62
C LEU A 7 13.82 4.95 -17.05
N ALA A 8 14.55 3.87 -17.34
CA ALA A 8 15.09 3.62 -18.67
C ALA A 8 14.16 2.70 -19.47
N SER A 9 13.42 3.27 -20.42
CA SER A 9 12.80 2.55 -21.53
C SER A 9 13.89 2.11 -22.51
N CYS A 10 14.08 0.81 -22.73
CA CYS A 10 14.87 0.33 -23.86
C CYS A 10 14.16 -0.78 -24.65
N LEU A 11 14.10 -0.51 -25.94
CA LEU A 11 13.46 -1.22 -27.02
C LEU A 11 14.46 -2.18 -27.70
N THR A 12 13.96 -3.32 -28.21
CA THR A 12 14.46 -4.16 -29.34
C THR A 12 15.75 -5.00 -29.23
N VAL A 13 15.71 -6.30 -29.61
CA VAL A 13 16.09 -6.91 -30.93
C VAL A 13 16.24 -8.45 -30.81
N LEU A 14 15.80 -9.19 -31.85
CA LEU A 14 15.93 -10.64 -32.10
C LEU A 14 17.36 -11.18 -32.32
N ALA A 15 17.60 -12.46 -31.97
CA ALA A 15 18.41 -13.52 -32.65
C ALA A 15 18.90 -14.53 -31.58
N GLY A 16 19.01 -15.85 -31.73
CA GLY A 16 18.96 -16.78 -32.86
C GLY A 16 19.25 -18.22 -32.35
N CYS A 17 19.08 -19.21 -33.24
CA CYS A 17 19.10 -20.68 -33.05
C CYS A 17 20.35 -21.33 -32.40
N GLY A 18 20.18 -22.57 -31.90
CA GLY A 18 21.27 -23.56 -31.80
C GLY A 18 20.86 -24.90 -31.17
N SER A 19 20.72 -25.95 -31.99
CA SER A 19 20.36 -27.35 -31.65
C SER A 19 21.47 -28.13 -30.91
N GLY A 20 21.11 -29.16 -30.15
CA GLY A 20 22.02 -30.24 -29.73
C GLY A 20 21.44 -31.15 -28.67
N GLY A 21 21.28 -32.44 -28.99
CA GLY A 21 20.55 -33.44 -28.20
C GLY A 21 21.29 -34.02 -26.99
N ASP A 22 20.45 -34.41 -26.03
CA ASP A 22 20.48 -35.53 -25.08
C ASP A 22 21.83 -36.20 -24.76
N ASP A 23 22.37 -35.90 -23.57
CA ASP A 23 22.73 -36.90 -22.55
C ASP A 23 23.26 -36.19 -21.29
N ALA A 24 22.44 -36.08 -20.24
CA ALA A 24 22.91 -35.76 -18.90
C ALA A 24 21.97 -36.38 -17.87
N ALA A 25 22.59 -37.08 -16.91
CA ALA A 25 21.99 -37.74 -15.76
C ALA A 25 20.87 -36.92 -15.08
N PRO A 26 19.96 -37.55 -14.32
CA PRO A 26 19.08 -36.84 -13.42
C PRO A 26 19.93 -36.28 -12.26
N GLY A 27 20.69 -35.22 -12.54
CA GLY A 27 21.25 -34.36 -11.53
C GLY A 27 20.07 -33.78 -10.79
N GLU A 28 19.98 -34.18 -9.52
CA GLU A 28 19.11 -33.65 -8.49
C GLU A 28 18.58 -32.29 -8.89
N GLY A 29 17.30 -32.26 -9.30
CA GLY A 29 16.60 -31.02 -9.53
C GLY A 29 16.88 -30.17 -8.31
N ALA A 30 17.51 -29.02 -8.54
CA ALA A 30 17.62 -28.00 -7.53
C ALA A 30 16.20 -27.80 -7.05
N ALA A 31 15.90 -28.37 -5.89
CA ALA A 31 14.67 -28.08 -5.19
C ALA A 31 14.75 -26.57 -5.04
N SER A 32 13.92 -25.86 -5.81
CA SER A 32 13.61 -24.47 -5.55
C SER A 32 13.21 -24.48 -4.09
N THR A 33 14.15 -24.14 -3.23
CA THR A 33 13.89 -23.84 -1.84
C THR A 33 13.26 -22.47 -1.92
N SER A 34 12.01 -22.44 -2.41
CA SER A 34 11.09 -21.32 -2.30
C SER A 34 10.88 -21.14 -0.81
N THR A 35 11.89 -20.54 -0.18
CA THR A 35 11.75 -19.96 1.12
C THR A 35 10.63 -18.94 0.91
N PRO A 36 9.47 -19.11 1.57
CA PRO A 36 8.37 -18.19 1.36
C PRO A 36 8.90 -16.79 1.61
N ALA A 37 8.75 -15.91 0.61
CA ALA A 37 9.20 -14.54 0.74
C ALA A 37 8.60 -13.95 2.03
N PRO A 38 9.37 -13.17 2.81
CA PRO A 38 8.84 -12.55 4.00
C PRO A 38 7.58 -11.76 3.63
N VAL A 39 6.49 -12.06 4.33
CA VAL A 39 5.24 -11.30 4.23
C VAL A 39 5.28 -10.26 5.33
N ALA A 40 5.30 -8.99 4.95
CA ALA A 40 5.30 -7.86 5.87
C ALA A 40 3.98 -7.08 5.79
N ASP A 41 3.73 -6.22 6.77
CA ASP A 41 2.55 -5.36 6.78
C ASP A 41 2.87 -3.98 6.16
N VAL A 42 1.84 -3.16 5.95
CA VAL A 42 2.01 -1.78 5.49
C VAL A 42 2.78 -0.97 6.55
N GLY A 43 3.74 -0.17 6.11
CA GLY A 43 4.65 0.59 6.97
C GLY A 43 5.95 -0.16 7.31
N ASP A 44 6.00 -1.47 7.09
CA ASP A 44 7.22 -2.24 7.30
C ASP A 44 8.23 -2.06 6.17
N THR A 45 9.51 -2.08 6.54
CA THR A 45 10.62 -2.07 5.60
C THR A 45 11.21 -3.48 5.48
N VAL A 46 11.21 -4.01 4.26
CA VAL A 46 11.76 -5.34 3.97
C VAL A 46 13.02 -5.22 3.12
N ALA A 47 14.10 -5.89 3.55
CA ALA A 47 15.32 -5.98 2.76
C ALA A 47 15.22 -7.11 1.73
N PHE A 48 15.74 -6.88 0.53
CA PHE A 48 15.88 -7.89 -0.51
C PHE A 48 17.24 -7.75 -1.20
N THR A 49 17.65 -8.83 -1.85
CA THR A 49 18.83 -8.86 -2.72
C THR A 49 18.37 -9.18 -4.12
N ASP A 50 18.79 -8.38 -5.10
CA ASP A 50 18.52 -8.64 -6.51
C ASP A 50 19.45 -9.73 -7.06
N ARG A 51 19.18 -10.17 -8.28
CA ARG A 51 19.97 -11.21 -8.96
C ARG A 51 21.44 -10.83 -9.19
N VAL A 52 21.75 -9.54 -9.29
CA VAL A 52 23.13 -9.05 -9.48
C VAL A 52 23.85 -8.83 -8.15
N GLY A 53 23.24 -9.21 -7.02
CA GLY A 53 23.79 -9.07 -5.67
C GLY A 53 23.62 -7.67 -5.08
N GLY A 54 22.86 -6.79 -5.75
CA GLY A 54 22.46 -5.49 -5.24
C GLY A 54 21.51 -5.64 -4.06
N THR A 55 21.80 -4.96 -2.96
CA THR A 55 20.95 -4.99 -1.77
C THR A 55 20.13 -3.71 -1.68
N ALA A 56 18.83 -3.86 -1.43
CA ALA A 56 17.91 -2.74 -1.26
C ALA A 56 16.84 -3.09 -0.23
N THR A 57 16.15 -2.05 0.23
CA THR A 57 14.95 -2.19 1.04
C THR A 57 13.76 -1.63 0.29
N ILE A 58 12.61 -2.27 0.43
CA ILE A 58 11.31 -1.79 -0.04
C ILE A 58 10.47 -1.51 1.20
N THR A 59 9.85 -0.34 1.23
CA THR A 59 8.84 0.04 2.22
C THR A 59 7.53 0.30 1.47
N LEU A 60 6.45 -0.29 1.96
CA LEU A 60 5.10 0.05 1.51
C LEU A 60 4.59 1.14 2.45
N ASP A 61 4.74 2.40 2.08
CA ASP A 61 4.47 3.55 2.96
C ASP A 61 2.97 3.73 3.24
N GLY A 62 2.13 3.36 2.28
CA GLY A 62 0.68 3.43 2.42
C GLY A 62 -0.05 2.81 1.24
N VAL A 63 -1.33 2.54 1.44
CA VAL A 63 -2.21 2.03 0.40
C VAL A 63 -3.56 2.70 0.50
N PHE A 64 -4.11 3.15 -0.63
CA PHE A 64 -5.44 3.73 -0.67
C PHE A 64 -6.22 3.19 -1.86
N ARG A 65 -7.55 3.07 -1.69
CA ARG A 65 -8.45 2.73 -2.78
C ARG A 65 -9.06 4.00 -3.35
N THR A 66 -9.17 4.02 -4.67
CA THR A 66 -9.99 5.00 -5.37
C THR A 66 -11.12 4.25 -6.08
N ASP A 67 -12.35 4.66 -5.80
CA ASP A 67 -13.51 4.14 -6.51
C ASP A 67 -13.60 4.80 -7.88
N ARG A 68 -13.67 3.98 -8.93
CA ARG A 68 -14.13 4.41 -10.26
C ARG A 68 -15.52 3.84 -10.51
N ALA A 69 -16.22 4.48 -11.45
CA ALA A 69 -17.60 4.15 -11.82
C ALA A 69 -17.84 2.65 -12.07
N ASP A 70 -16.83 1.92 -12.57
CA ASP A 70 -16.94 0.50 -12.93
C ASP A 70 -15.87 -0.40 -12.28
N SER A 71 -14.96 0.15 -11.46
CA SER A 71 -13.89 -0.62 -10.82
C SER A 71 -13.32 0.06 -9.58
N SER A 72 -12.86 -0.73 -8.61
CA SER A 72 -12.03 -0.22 -7.52
C SER A 72 -10.56 -0.36 -7.91
N GLN A 73 -9.81 0.74 -7.83
CA GLN A 73 -8.36 0.71 -8.05
C GLN A 73 -7.62 0.91 -6.73
N LEU A 74 -6.63 0.06 -6.48
CA LEU A 74 -5.73 0.17 -5.35
C LEU A 74 -4.47 0.92 -5.78
N ILE A 75 -4.04 1.93 -5.02
CA ILE A 75 -2.79 2.67 -5.24
C ILE A 75 -1.89 2.44 -4.02
N ALA A 76 -0.71 1.89 -4.27
CA ALA A 76 0.31 1.59 -3.27
C ALA A 76 1.47 2.60 -3.39
N ASP A 77 1.75 3.33 -2.30
CA ASP A 77 2.92 4.18 -2.20
C ASP A 77 4.12 3.35 -1.75
N VAL A 78 5.18 3.34 -2.56
CA VAL A 78 6.33 2.44 -2.39
C VAL A 78 7.62 3.22 -2.44
N THR A 79 8.34 3.20 -1.32
CA THR A 79 9.71 3.73 -1.23
C THR A 79 10.73 2.61 -1.33
N VAL A 80 11.73 2.82 -2.20
CA VAL A 80 12.87 1.91 -2.35
C VAL A 80 14.15 2.61 -1.98
N THR A 81 14.94 2.00 -1.09
CA THR A 81 16.26 2.49 -0.70
C THR A 81 17.34 1.47 -1.03
N ALA A 82 18.27 1.82 -1.92
CA ALA A 82 19.44 0.99 -2.20
C ALA A 82 20.46 1.09 -1.06
N ALA A 83 20.90 -0.04 -0.51
CA ALA A 83 21.96 -0.09 0.51
C ALA A 83 23.35 0.08 -0.10
N GLY A 84 23.52 -0.22 -1.40
CA GLY A 84 24.73 0.04 -2.18
C GLY A 84 24.51 -0.18 -3.68
N GLY A 85 25.15 0.64 -4.52
CA GLY A 85 24.96 0.61 -5.98
C GLY A 85 23.67 1.28 -6.44
N ALA A 86 23.38 1.18 -7.74
CA ALA A 86 22.10 1.60 -8.31
C ALA A 86 21.21 0.36 -8.41
N VAL A 87 20.13 0.32 -7.62
CA VAL A 87 19.09 -0.70 -7.74
C VAL A 87 17.93 -0.07 -8.49
N SER A 88 17.66 -0.57 -9.70
CA SER A 88 16.47 -0.19 -10.46
C SER A 88 15.33 -1.11 -10.07
N VAL A 89 14.33 -0.56 -9.39
CA VAL A 89 13.06 -1.23 -9.18
C VAL A 89 12.12 -0.89 -10.33
N ASP A 90 11.55 -1.94 -10.92
CA ASP A 90 10.61 -1.82 -12.03
C ASP A 90 9.17 -1.96 -11.50
N PRO A 91 8.33 -0.91 -11.61
CA PRO A 91 6.93 -0.98 -11.20
C PRO A 91 6.15 -2.12 -11.86
N LEU A 92 6.56 -2.55 -13.07
CA LEU A 92 5.93 -3.65 -13.81
C LEU A 92 6.26 -5.02 -13.23
N ARG A 93 7.09 -5.11 -12.19
CA ARG A 93 7.36 -6.34 -11.44
C ARG A 93 6.58 -6.43 -10.13
N PHE A 94 5.78 -5.42 -9.82
CA PHE A 94 4.82 -5.56 -8.74
C PHE A 94 3.61 -6.36 -9.21
N ARG A 95 3.14 -7.27 -8.37
CA ARG A 95 1.92 -8.04 -8.58
C ARG A 95 1.00 -7.79 -7.40
N ALA A 96 -0.30 -7.64 -7.64
CA ALA A 96 -1.29 -7.59 -6.59
C ALA A 96 -2.33 -8.68 -6.80
N GLN A 97 -2.72 -9.37 -5.74
CA GLN A 97 -3.77 -10.38 -5.80
C GLN A 97 -4.61 -10.37 -4.54
N THR A 98 -5.89 -10.66 -4.71
CA THR A 98 -6.80 -10.86 -3.59
C THR A 98 -6.44 -12.16 -2.88
N VAL A 99 -6.43 -12.11 -1.55
CA VAL A 99 -6.21 -13.28 -0.70
C VAL A 99 -7.50 -14.09 -0.67
N GLU A 100 -7.58 -15.16 -1.45
CA GLU A 100 -8.69 -16.11 -1.41
C GLU A 100 -8.27 -17.40 -0.68
N GLY A 101 -8.73 -17.55 0.57
CA GLY A 101 -8.47 -18.74 1.38
C GLY A 101 -7.07 -18.79 2.00
N SER A 102 -6.57 -19.99 2.28
CA SER A 102 -5.37 -20.20 3.12
C SER A 102 -4.03 -20.20 2.37
N SER A 103 -4.04 -20.19 1.03
CA SER A 103 -2.83 -20.22 0.21
C SER A 103 -2.94 -19.24 -0.94
N VAL A 104 -2.03 -18.29 -0.97
CA VAL A 104 -1.92 -17.26 -1.99
C VAL A 104 -0.58 -17.47 -2.65
N ASP A 105 -0.56 -17.71 -3.97
CA ASP A 105 0.68 -17.79 -4.74
C ASP A 105 1.09 -16.38 -5.14
N PRO A 106 2.07 -15.75 -4.45
CA PRO A 106 2.39 -14.34 -4.63
C PRO A 106 2.93 -14.00 -6.02
N GLY A 107 3.25 -14.97 -6.87
CA GLY A 107 3.71 -14.74 -8.24
C GLY A 107 2.60 -14.45 -9.25
N ASN A 108 1.34 -14.81 -8.93
CA ASN A 108 0.24 -14.87 -9.91
C ASN A 108 -0.83 -13.77 -9.70
N GLY A 109 -0.38 -12.52 -9.67
CA GLY A 109 -1.24 -11.35 -9.46
C GLY A 109 -1.36 -10.41 -10.67
N VAL A 110 -2.28 -9.46 -10.56
CA VAL A 110 -2.45 -8.35 -11.51
C VAL A 110 -1.17 -7.51 -11.54
N ILE A 111 -0.68 -7.23 -12.74
CA ILE A 111 0.52 -6.42 -12.95
C ILE A 111 0.27 -4.97 -12.53
N GLY A 112 1.13 -4.45 -11.67
CA GLY A 112 1.12 -3.06 -11.26
C GLY A 112 1.45 -2.12 -12.41
N ARG A 113 0.83 -0.95 -12.41
CA ARG A 113 1.10 0.13 -13.38
C ARG A 113 1.62 1.35 -12.65
N PRO A 114 2.64 2.05 -13.18
CA PRO A 114 3.04 3.35 -12.64
C PRO A 114 1.85 4.29 -12.61
N ALA A 115 1.64 4.95 -11.47
CA ALA A 115 0.60 5.94 -11.27
C ALA A 115 1.17 7.16 -10.51
N GLU A 116 0.42 8.25 -10.48
CA GLU A 116 0.76 9.38 -9.62
C GLU A 116 0.67 8.93 -8.15
N GLY A 117 1.76 9.14 -7.40
CA GLY A 117 1.84 8.74 -6.00
C GLY A 117 2.11 7.25 -5.74
N GLY A 118 2.47 6.45 -6.76
CA GLY A 118 2.90 5.07 -6.53
C GLY A 118 2.59 4.09 -7.67
N ILE A 119 2.08 2.92 -7.30
CA ILE A 119 1.76 1.82 -8.22
C ILE A 119 0.28 1.48 -8.10
N ALA A 120 -0.43 1.51 -9.23
CA ALA A 120 -1.85 1.21 -9.31
C ALA A 120 -2.11 -0.24 -9.71
N PHE A 121 -3.11 -0.85 -9.09
CA PHE A 121 -3.58 -2.21 -9.35
C PHE A 121 -5.11 -2.23 -9.45
N ASP A 122 -5.63 -2.93 -10.47
CA ASP A 122 -7.07 -3.17 -10.59
C ASP A 122 -7.40 -4.52 -9.93
N VAL A 123 -7.62 -4.49 -8.62
CA VAL A 123 -7.95 -5.67 -7.81
C VAL A 123 -9.26 -5.43 -7.06
N PRO A 124 -10.12 -6.46 -6.93
CA PRO A 124 -11.38 -6.33 -6.22
C PRO A 124 -11.17 -6.05 -4.74
N GLU A 125 -12.20 -5.58 -4.05
CA GLU A 125 -12.18 -5.32 -2.60
C GLU A 125 -11.84 -6.57 -1.79
N GLY A 126 -11.28 -6.36 -0.59
CA GLY A 126 -10.84 -7.41 0.32
C GLY A 126 -9.36 -7.29 0.70
N GLU A 127 -8.87 -8.35 1.35
CA GLU A 127 -7.46 -8.49 1.69
C GLU A 127 -6.64 -8.72 0.41
N VAL A 128 -5.55 -7.95 0.26
CA VAL A 128 -4.69 -7.99 -0.94
C VAL A 128 -3.27 -8.31 -0.53
N LEU A 129 -2.60 -9.14 -1.30
CA LEU A 129 -1.17 -9.36 -1.21
C LEU A 129 -0.49 -8.64 -2.38
N ILE A 130 0.42 -7.71 -2.10
CA ILE A 130 1.30 -7.10 -3.10
C ILE A 130 2.66 -7.77 -3.01
N SER A 131 3.16 -8.31 -4.11
CA SER A 131 4.48 -8.89 -4.19
C SER A 131 5.37 -8.11 -5.17
N TYR A 132 6.67 -8.15 -4.92
CA TYR A 132 7.69 -7.72 -5.86
C TYR A 132 8.45 -8.95 -6.34
N VAL A 133 8.42 -9.19 -7.65
CA VAL A 133 9.04 -10.36 -8.27
C VAL A 133 10.33 -10.00 -9.00
N ASP A 134 11.22 -10.98 -9.11
CA ASP A 134 12.39 -10.88 -9.95
C ASP A 134 12.02 -11.08 -11.46
N PRO A 135 12.96 -10.91 -12.38
CA PRO A 135 12.71 -11.12 -13.81
C PRO A 135 12.31 -12.55 -14.21
N ASP A 136 12.66 -13.55 -13.40
CA ASP A 136 12.39 -14.96 -13.65
C ASP A 136 11.02 -15.38 -13.05
N GLY A 137 10.39 -14.50 -12.26
CA GLY A 137 9.07 -14.68 -11.66
C GLY A 137 9.10 -15.09 -10.18
N GLU A 138 10.29 -15.19 -9.57
CA GLU A 138 10.44 -15.52 -8.16
C GLU A 138 10.09 -14.34 -7.28
N VAL A 139 9.39 -14.61 -6.17
CA VAL A 139 8.96 -13.54 -5.26
C VAL A 139 10.10 -13.15 -4.33
N LEU A 140 10.48 -11.87 -4.39
CA LEU A 140 11.54 -11.31 -3.55
C LEU A 140 10.99 -10.75 -2.24
N VAL A 141 9.82 -10.10 -2.30
CA VAL A 141 9.15 -9.47 -1.17
C VAL A 141 7.64 -9.61 -1.34
N ALA A 142 6.90 -9.76 -0.24
CA ALA A 142 5.45 -9.66 -0.23
C ALA A 142 4.95 -8.79 0.93
N PHE A 143 3.88 -8.04 0.68
CA PHE A 143 3.21 -7.18 1.63
C PHE A 143 1.73 -7.56 1.70
N ARG A 144 1.26 -7.86 2.90
CA ARG A 144 -0.15 -8.12 3.16
C ARG A 144 -0.85 -6.79 3.46
N ILE A 145 -1.97 -6.59 2.81
CA ILE A 145 -2.78 -5.38 2.92
C ILE A 145 -4.13 -5.78 3.44
N ASN A 146 -4.36 -5.42 4.69
CA ASN A 146 -5.67 -5.46 5.31
C ASN A 146 -6.22 -4.03 5.35
N LEU A 147 -6.96 -3.65 4.30
CA LEU A 147 -7.57 -2.31 4.22
C LEU A 147 -8.56 -2.02 5.35
N ALA A 148 -9.21 -3.05 5.91
CA ALA A 148 -10.09 -2.88 7.06
C ALA A 148 -9.32 -2.52 8.35
N SER A 149 -8.02 -2.80 8.39
CA SER A 149 -7.12 -2.39 9.48
C SER A 149 -6.36 -1.09 9.18
N GLN A 150 -6.51 -0.54 7.97
CA GLN A 150 -5.89 0.71 7.50
C GLN A 150 -6.84 1.90 7.63
N VAL A 151 -8.05 1.70 8.16
CA VAL A 151 -8.79 2.82 8.74
C VAL A 151 -7.82 3.41 9.76
N PRO A 152 -7.41 4.68 9.63
CA PRO A 152 -6.79 5.37 10.75
C PRO A 152 -7.66 5.04 11.97
N PRO A 153 -7.16 4.94 13.21
CA PRO A 153 -8.10 5.12 14.31
C PRO A 153 -8.91 6.34 13.89
N ASP A 154 -10.22 6.20 13.72
CA ASP A 154 -11.07 7.38 13.64
C ASP A 154 -10.54 8.17 14.82
N ASP A 155 -9.85 9.28 14.55
CA ASP A 155 -9.92 10.39 15.45
C ASP A 155 -11.43 10.70 15.39
N GLU A 156 -12.22 9.91 16.11
CA GLU A 156 -13.19 10.43 17.04
C GLU A 156 -12.38 11.45 17.84
N VAL A 157 -12.15 12.61 17.23
CA VAL A 157 -12.44 13.85 17.90
C VAL A 157 -13.86 13.65 18.42
N GLU A 158 -13.96 13.02 19.59
CA GLU A 158 -14.75 13.52 20.69
C GLU A 158 -14.41 15.01 20.77
N PHE A 159 -14.94 15.80 19.83
CA PHE A 159 -15.36 17.14 20.15
C PHE A 159 -16.24 16.91 21.36
N PRO A 160 -15.85 17.38 22.56
CA PRO A 160 -16.64 17.16 23.74
C PRO A 160 -18.07 17.59 23.39
N PRO A 161 -19.08 16.72 23.54
CA PRO A 161 -20.43 17.05 23.12
C PRO A 161 -20.81 18.34 23.81
N PHE A 162 -21.14 19.38 23.03
CA PHE A 162 -21.66 20.60 23.62
C PHE A 162 -22.90 20.22 24.41
N SER A 163 -22.99 20.68 25.65
CA SER A 163 -24.14 20.42 26.51
C SER A 163 -24.91 21.71 26.67
N CYS A 164 -26.22 21.67 26.42
CA CYS A 164 -27.10 22.81 26.64
C CYS A 164 -28.18 22.44 27.66
N ASP A 165 -28.27 23.21 28.73
CA ASP A 165 -29.35 23.15 29.71
C ASP A 165 -30.28 24.35 29.53
N MET A 166 -31.59 24.14 29.67
CA MET A 166 -32.56 25.24 29.49
C MET A 166 -32.51 26.17 30.72
N GLY A 167 -32.14 27.44 30.49
CA GLY A 167 -32.19 28.49 31.51
C GLY A 167 -33.63 28.83 31.91
N VAL A 168 -33.79 29.39 33.11
CA VAL A 168 -35.10 29.79 33.67
C VAL A 168 -35.82 30.87 32.88
N ASP A 169 -35.09 31.59 32.03
CA ASP A 169 -35.57 32.63 31.12
C ASP A 169 -35.86 32.10 29.70
N GLY A 170 -35.72 30.78 29.49
CA GLY A 170 -35.95 30.13 28.20
C GLY A 170 -34.79 30.24 27.22
N ILE A 171 -33.63 30.76 27.63
CA ILE A 171 -32.40 30.79 26.83
C ILE A 171 -31.53 29.59 27.24
N PRO A 172 -31.03 28.78 26.29
CA PRO A 172 -30.16 27.65 26.63
C PRO A 172 -28.82 28.15 27.20
N ILE A 173 -28.33 27.48 28.23
CA ILE A 173 -27.00 27.67 28.80
C ILE A 173 -26.13 26.55 28.25
N CYS A 174 -25.19 26.87 27.38
CA CYS A 174 -24.38 25.91 26.64
C CYS A 174 -22.88 26.00 26.98
N GLU A 175 -22.24 24.84 27.04
CA GLU A 175 -20.79 24.66 27.22
C GLU A 175 -20.21 23.87 26.04
N GLY A 176 -18.94 24.14 25.70
CA GLY A 176 -18.23 23.45 24.62
C GLY A 176 -18.33 24.15 23.26
N ASP A 177 -18.05 23.41 22.19
CA ASP A 177 -18.13 23.91 20.80
C ASP A 177 -19.59 23.92 20.32
N VAL A 178 -20.33 24.94 20.76
CA VAL A 178 -21.76 25.09 20.47
C VAL A 178 -21.97 25.45 18.99
N PRO A 179 -22.73 24.65 18.20
CA PRO A 179 -22.95 24.93 16.79
C PRO A 179 -23.93 26.10 16.61
N ASP A 180 -23.78 26.85 15.51
CA ASP A 180 -24.64 28.00 15.15
C ASP A 180 -26.14 27.64 15.04
N SER A 181 -26.47 26.35 14.89
CA SER A 181 -27.85 25.86 14.84
C SER A 181 -28.61 26.00 16.16
N VAL A 182 -27.92 26.19 17.30
CA VAL A 182 -28.54 26.42 18.62
C VAL A 182 -29.18 27.82 18.72
N GLY A 183 -28.74 28.77 17.89
CA GLY A 183 -29.20 30.16 17.97
C GLY A 183 -28.60 30.89 19.18
N VAL A 184 -29.38 31.76 19.82
CA VAL A 184 -28.90 32.55 20.98
C VAL A 184 -28.81 31.67 22.23
N TYR A 185 -27.64 31.64 22.87
CA TYR A 185 -27.38 30.90 24.10
C TYR A 185 -26.57 31.72 25.13
N ARG A 186 -26.45 31.20 26.35
CA ARG A 186 -25.54 31.73 27.38
C ARG A 186 -24.40 30.77 27.69
N THR A 187 -23.23 31.29 27.99
CA THR A 187 -22.18 30.52 28.66
C THR A 187 -22.49 30.39 30.17
N PRO A 188 -21.86 29.45 30.89
CA PRO A 188 -22.01 29.29 32.34
C PRO A 188 -21.61 30.54 33.13
N ASP A 189 -20.68 31.33 32.58
CA ASP A 189 -20.24 32.61 33.13
C ASP A 189 -21.28 33.73 32.91
N GLY A 190 -22.42 33.43 32.28
CA GLY A 190 -23.52 34.36 32.06
C GLY A 190 -23.37 35.26 30.83
N VAL A 191 -22.40 34.97 29.95
CA VAL A 191 -22.20 35.73 28.71
C VAL A 191 -23.21 35.27 27.67
N LEU A 192 -23.95 36.20 27.05
CA LEU A 192 -24.83 35.91 25.92
C LEU A 192 -24.01 35.81 24.63
N VAL A 193 -24.26 34.76 23.85
CA VAL A 193 -23.60 34.45 22.58
C VAL A 193 -24.65 34.13 21.53
N GLY A 194 -24.47 34.69 20.32
CA GLY A 194 -25.46 34.64 19.23
C GLY A 194 -26.09 36.01 18.98
N ASP A 195 -26.23 36.39 17.71
CA ASP A 195 -26.88 37.61 17.20
C ASP A 195 -28.38 37.37 16.93
#